data_AF-A0A562LF85-F1
#
_entry.id   AF-A0A562LF85-F1
#
_cell.length_a   1.000
_cell.length_b   1.000
_cell.length_c   1.000
_cell.angle_alpha   90.00
_cell.angle_beta   90.00
_cell.angle_gamma   90.00
#
_symmetry.space_group_name_H-M   'P 1'
#
loop_
_entity.id
_entity.type
_entity.pdbx_description
1 polymer ?
#
loop_
_entity_poly.entity_id
_entity_poly.type
_entity_poly.pdbx_seq_one_letter_code
_entity_poly.pdbx_strand_id
1 'polypeptide(L)'
;MKLHTFPVSILLAALIGAAHTYLLILAWVYIGLFTPLPGWLISHGLRGASFYGVLYPADLLTNTLLCVPAAYLLCRLRPARLWTYLAVALLPGFLWQYRLVLAQPALVLEWQALLPGALMALLPLPLTSLIMRRVVAGPANRPIQPELAG
;
A
#
# COMPACT_ATOMS: atom_id res chain seq x y z
N MET A 1 19.07 -4.26 26.33
CA MET A 1 17.77 -3.56 26.51
C MET A 1 17.69 -2.40 25.51
N LYS A 2 16.77 -2.46 24.53
CA LYS A 2 16.57 -1.44 23.46
C LYS A 2 15.11 -0.96 23.43
N LEU A 3 14.53 -0.70 24.61
CA LEU A 3 13.12 -0.30 24.75
C LEU A 3 12.85 1.13 24.23
N HIS A 4 13.85 2.02 24.23
CA HIS A 4 13.68 3.40 23.74
C HIS A 4 13.59 3.54 22.21
N THR A 5 14.11 2.58 21.45
CA THR A 5 14.06 2.61 19.98
C THR A 5 12.69 2.23 19.41
N PHE A 6 11.93 1.42 20.15
CA PHE A 6 10.63 0.90 19.72
C PHE A 6 9.53 1.96 19.57
N PRO A 7 9.33 2.92 20.51
CA PRO A 7 8.34 3.97 20.33
C PRO A 7 8.72 4.92 19.18
N VAL A 8 10.01 5.21 19.00
CA VAL A 8 10.49 6.09 17.92
C VAL A 8 10.24 5.46 16.55
N SER A 9 10.48 4.16 16.39
CA SER A 9 10.26 3.47 15.13
C SER A 9 8.77 3.29 14.79
N ILE A 10 7.92 3.12 15.80
CA ILE A 10 6.45 3.13 15.63
C ILE A 10 5.96 4.52 15.20
N LEU A 11 6.43 5.57 15.87
CA LEU A 11 6.07 6.95 15.53
C LEU A 11 6.48 7.28 14.08
N LEU A 12 7.69 6.90 13.69
CA LEU A 12 8.16 7.06 12.31
C LEU A 12 7.29 6.30 11.32
N ALA A 13 6.87 5.07 11.62
CA ALA A 13 5.97 4.32 10.75
C ALA A 13 4.59 4.98 10.62
N ALA A 14 4.05 5.53 11.70
CA ALA A 14 2.80 6.29 11.66
C ALA A 14 2.95 7.56 10.79
N LEU A 15 4.04 8.31 10.93
CA LEU A 15 4.31 9.50 10.11
C LEU A 15 4.51 9.15 8.64
N ILE A 16 5.24 8.08 8.33
CA ILE A 16 5.40 7.57 6.96
C ILE A 16 4.04 7.19 6.38
N GLY A 17 3.20 6.49 7.15
CA GLY A 17 1.85 6.12 6.74
C GLY A 17 0.97 7.33 6.45
N ALA A 18 0.98 8.33 7.33
CA ALA A 18 0.22 9.56 7.16
C ALA A 18 0.67 10.36 5.93
N ALA A 19 1.98 10.56 5.78
CA ALA A 19 2.56 11.25 4.62
C ALA A 19 2.25 10.50 3.31
N HIS A 20 2.35 9.17 3.33
CA HIS A 20 2.02 8.33 2.18
C HIS A 20 0.54 8.41 1.82
N THR A 21 -0.36 8.36 2.80
CA THR A 21 -1.81 8.50 2.58
C THR A 21 -2.13 9.83 1.92
N TYR A 22 -1.53 10.92 2.40
CA TYR A 22 -1.73 12.25 1.82
C TYR A 22 -1.22 12.34 0.37
N LEU A 23 -0.04 11.76 0.11
CA LEU A 23 0.52 11.69 -1.25
C LEU A 23 -0.37 10.87 -2.18
N LEU A 24 -0.90 9.74 -1.73
CA LEU A 24 -1.84 8.92 -2.51
C LEU A 24 -3.10 9.70 -2.87
N ILE A 25 -3.70 10.42 -1.91
CA ILE A 25 -4.88 11.24 -2.17
C ILE A 25 -4.59 12.29 -3.25
N LEU A 26 -3.47 13.03 -3.12
CA LEU A 26 -3.09 14.03 -4.11
C LEU A 26 -2.80 13.42 -5.48
N ALA A 27 -2.08 12.29 -5.53
CA ALA A 27 -1.78 11.58 -6.76
C ALA A 27 -3.06 11.12 -7.46
N TRP A 28 -4.03 10.57 -6.71
CA TRP A 28 -5.31 10.13 -7.27
C TRP A 28 -6.17 11.28 -7.77
N VAL A 29 -6.20 12.42 -7.06
CA VAL A 29 -6.88 13.64 -7.55
C VAL A 29 -6.23 14.11 -8.87
N TYR A 30 -4.90 14.15 -8.93
CA TYR A 30 -4.18 14.53 -10.13
C TYR A 30 -4.44 13.55 -11.29
N ILE A 31 -4.29 12.25 -11.05
CA ILE A 31 -4.54 11.21 -12.05
C ILE A 31 -5.98 11.30 -12.53
N GLY A 32 -6.97 11.42 -11.64
CA GLY A 32 -8.38 11.53 -12.00
C GLY A 32 -8.70 12.75 -12.88
N LEU A 33 -7.99 13.86 -12.70
CA LEU A 33 -8.17 15.07 -13.50
C LEU A 33 -7.49 15.00 -14.87
N PHE A 34 -6.35 14.33 -14.98
CA PHE A 34 -5.50 14.39 -16.18
C PHE A 34 -5.38 13.06 -16.94
N THR A 35 -5.87 11.94 -16.40
CA THR A 35 -5.75 10.64 -17.07
C THR A 35 -6.74 10.53 -18.24
N PRO A 36 -6.26 10.32 -19.48
CA PRO A 36 -7.15 10.05 -20.60
C PRO A 36 -7.66 8.60 -20.60
N LEU A 37 -7.16 7.74 -19.70
CA LEU A 37 -7.36 6.29 -19.75
C LEU A 37 -8.86 5.88 -19.74
N PRO A 38 -9.72 6.38 -18.84
CA PRO A 38 -11.14 6.04 -18.86
C PRO A 38 -11.82 6.43 -20.17
N GLY A 39 -11.52 7.64 -20.68
CA GLY A 39 -12.06 8.13 -21.95
C GLY A 39 -11.59 7.29 -23.14
N TRP A 40 -10.31 6.92 -23.15
CA TRP A 40 -9.72 6.06 -24.17
C TRP A 40 -10.29 4.63 -24.15
N LEU A 41 -10.54 4.05 -22.97
CA LEU A 41 -11.17 2.73 -22.85
C LEU A 41 -12.62 2.76 -23.37
N ILE A 42 -13.37 3.81 -23.02
CA ILE A 42 -14.75 4.00 -23.47
C ILE A 42 -14.80 4.20 -25.00
N SER A 43 -13.84 4.94 -25.57
CA SER A 43 -13.77 5.15 -27.02
C SER A 43 -13.48 3.86 -27.80
N HIS A 44 -12.85 2.87 -27.15
CA HIS A 44 -12.66 1.52 -27.70
C HIS A 44 -13.85 0.58 -27.44
N GLY A 45 -14.95 1.10 -26.91
CA GLY A 45 -16.17 0.33 -26.68
C GLY A 45 -16.16 -0.52 -25.40
N LEU A 46 -15.13 -0.41 -24.55
CA LEU A 46 -15.14 -1.10 -23.25
C LEU A 46 -16.18 -0.46 -22.32
N ARG A 47 -17.08 -1.29 -21.80
CA ARG A 47 -18.16 -0.90 -20.88
C ARG A 47 -18.43 -2.01 -19.86
N GLY A 48 -19.00 -1.66 -18.72
CA GLY A 48 -19.38 -2.62 -17.69
C GLY A 48 -18.18 -3.43 -17.19
N ALA A 49 -18.32 -4.76 -17.08
CA ALA A 49 -17.31 -5.62 -16.48
C ALA A 49 -15.95 -5.61 -17.20
N SER A 50 -15.91 -5.50 -18.53
CA SER A 50 -14.64 -5.47 -19.29
C SER A 50 -13.87 -4.18 -19.04
N PHE A 51 -14.58 -3.05 -18.89
CA PHE A 51 -13.97 -1.78 -18.50
C PHE A 51 -13.29 -1.88 -17.13
N TYR A 52 -14.01 -2.39 -16.12
CA TYR A 52 -13.44 -2.58 -14.78
C TYR A 52 -12.34 -3.64 -14.73
N GLY A 53 -12.41 -4.66 -15.59
CA GLY A 53 -11.39 -5.70 -15.73
C GLY A 53 -10.03 -5.16 -16.20
N VAL A 54 -10.00 -4.05 -16.93
CA VAL A 54 -8.76 -3.38 -17.35
C VAL A 54 -8.36 -2.27 -16.38
N LEU A 55 -9.34 -1.51 -15.89
CA LEU A 55 -9.09 -0.37 -15.01
C LEU A 55 -8.52 -0.81 -13.66
N TYR A 56 -9.08 -1.82 -13.01
CA TYR A 56 -8.63 -2.24 -11.68
C TYR A 56 -7.18 -2.76 -11.64
N PRO A 57 -6.72 -3.59 -12.58
CA PRO A 57 -5.30 -3.95 -12.63
C PRO A 57 -4.38 -2.75 -12.87
N ALA A 58 -4.78 -1.80 -13.74
CA ALA A 58 -4.00 -0.59 -13.98
C ALA A 58 -3.89 0.29 -12.73
N ASP A 59 -5.00 0.45 -11.99
CA ASP A 59 -5.04 1.18 -10.73
C ASP A 59 -4.22 0.49 -9.65
N LEU A 60 -4.28 -0.85 -9.57
CA LEU A 60 -3.48 -1.64 -8.64
C LEU A 60 -1.98 -1.48 -8.90
N LEU A 61 -1.56 -1.56 -10.16
CA LEU A 61 -0.16 -1.36 -10.56
C LEU A 61 0.29 0.06 -10.22
N THR A 62 -0.52 1.06 -10.54
CA THR A 62 -0.24 2.47 -10.23
C THR A 62 -0.09 2.68 -8.73
N ASN A 63 -1.00 2.16 -7.92
CA ASN A 63 -0.90 2.20 -6.46
C ASN A 63 0.37 1.50 -5.95
N THR A 64 0.69 0.32 -6.49
CA THR A 64 1.89 -0.43 -6.10
C THR A 64 3.16 0.38 -6.37
N LEU A 65 3.24 1.06 -7.52
CA LEU A 65 4.36 1.95 -7.85
C LEU A 65 4.43 3.17 -6.91
N LEU A 66 3.29 3.80 -6.61
CA LEU A 66 3.22 4.93 -5.67
C LEU A 66 3.55 4.52 -4.22
N CYS A 67 3.37 3.24 -3.86
CA CYS A 67 3.74 2.70 -2.56
C CYS A 67 5.24 2.43 -2.40
N VAL A 68 6.04 2.41 -3.48
CA VAL A 68 7.47 2.06 -3.42
C VAL A 68 8.27 2.90 -2.43
N PRO A 69 8.17 4.25 -2.41
CA PRO A 69 8.96 5.07 -1.48
C PRO A 69 8.62 4.78 -0.01
N ALA A 70 7.33 4.65 0.30
CA ALA A 70 6.86 4.35 1.65
C ALA A 70 7.29 2.93 2.09
N ALA A 71 7.14 1.94 1.20
CA ALA A 71 7.57 0.57 1.44
C ALA A 71 9.08 0.50 1.69
N TYR A 72 9.88 1.22 0.91
CA TYR A 72 11.33 1.29 1.11
C TYR A 72 11.70 1.85 2.49
N LEU A 73 11.10 2.98 2.89
CA LEU A 73 11.33 3.59 4.20
C LEU A 73 10.94 2.65 5.35
N LEU A 74 9.79 1.99 5.25
CA LEU A 74 9.32 1.00 6.24
C LEU A 74 10.26 -0.21 6.33
N CYS A 75 10.76 -0.73 5.20
CA CYS A 75 11.73 -1.83 5.20
C CYS A 75 13.08 -1.40 5.80
N ARG A 76 13.50 -0.14 5.60
CA ARG A 76 14.75 0.39 6.13
C ARG A 76 14.76 0.52 7.66
N LEU A 77 13.58 0.63 8.29
CA LEU A 77 13.44 0.59 9.76
C LEU A 77 13.80 -0.78 10.37
N ARG A 78 14.10 -1.81 9.55
CA ARG A 78 14.40 -3.19 9.96
C ARG A 78 13.46 -3.71 11.06
N PRO A 79 12.14 -3.60 10.88
CA PRO A 79 11.21 -4.01 11.92
C PRO A 79 11.31 -5.51 12.18
N ALA A 80 11.45 -5.89 13.46
CA ALA A 80 11.35 -7.30 13.86
C ALA A 80 9.98 -7.92 13.51
N ARG A 81 8.94 -7.07 13.39
CA ARG A 81 7.57 -7.44 13.03
C ARG A 81 7.03 -6.50 11.96
N LEU A 82 7.37 -6.72 10.69
CA LEU A 82 6.92 -5.87 9.57
C LEU A 82 5.41 -5.59 9.57
N TRP A 83 4.60 -6.60 9.88
CA TRP A 83 3.14 -6.50 9.92
C TRP A 83 2.61 -5.48 10.91
N THR A 84 3.25 -5.31 12.08
CA THR A 84 2.79 -4.30 13.05
C THR A 84 3.06 -2.89 12.55
N TYR A 85 4.18 -2.68 11.86
CA TYR A 85 4.55 -1.38 11.29
C TYR A 85 3.63 -1.03 10.12
N LEU A 86 3.29 -2.01 9.29
CA LEU A 86 2.30 -1.84 8.22
C LEU A 86 0.91 -1.52 8.77
N ALA A 87 0.47 -2.23 9.82
CA ALA A 87 -0.83 -1.95 10.45
C ALA A 87 -0.88 -0.54 11.02
N VAL A 88 0.17 -0.09 11.73
CA VAL A 88 0.26 1.28 12.25
C VAL A 88 0.29 2.33 11.14
N ALA A 89 0.96 2.04 10.02
CA ALA A 89 1.02 2.96 8.89
C ALA A 89 -0.31 3.05 8.12
N LEU A 90 -1.05 1.94 7.98
CA LEU A 90 -2.25 1.85 7.14
C LEU A 90 -3.55 2.15 7.89
N LEU A 91 -3.72 1.60 9.10
CA LEU A 91 -5.00 1.65 9.81
C LEU A 91 -5.50 3.08 10.04
N PRO A 92 -4.68 4.06 10.45
CA PRO A 92 -5.17 5.42 10.66
C PRO A 92 -5.74 6.05 9.38
N GLY A 93 -5.02 5.90 8.25
CA GLY A 93 -5.46 6.41 6.96
C GLY A 93 -6.71 5.71 6.46
N PHE A 94 -6.75 4.38 6.58
CA PHE A 94 -7.92 3.57 6.21
C PHE A 94 -9.15 3.93 7.03
N LEU A 95 -9.04 3.99 8.36
CA LEU A 95 -10.15 4.35 9.24
C LEU A 95 -10.66 5.76 8.96
N TRP A 96 -9.76 6.69 8.65
CA TRP A 96 -10.15 8.04 8.27
C TRP A 96 -10.93 8.08 6.95
N GLN A 97 -10.45 7.37 5.93
CA GLN A 97 -11.08 7.31 4.61
C GLN A 97 -12.46 6.63 4.66
N TYR A 98 -12.61 5.59 5.47
CA TYR A 98 -13.84 4.81 5.61
C TYR A 98 -14.73 5.25 6.77
N ARG A 99 -14.42 6.36 7.45
CA ARG A 99 -15.16 6.82 8.64
C ARG A 99 -16.67 6.98 8.42
N LEU A 100 -17.07 7.43 7.23
CA LEU A 100 -18.49 7.66 6.90
C LEU A 100 -19.24 6.34 6.75
N VAL A 101 -18.60 5.34 6.13
CA VAL A 101 -19.15 4.00 5.98
C VAL A 101 -19.26 3.32 7.34
N LEU A 102 -18.24 3.49 8.19
CA LEU A 102 -18.25 2.94 9.55
C LEU A 102 -19.33 3.60 10.44
N ALA A 103 -19.61 4.90 10.22
CA ALA A 103 -20.65 5.62 10.95
C ALA A 103 -22.07 5.33 10.45
N GLN A 104 -22.23 4.90 9.19
CA GLN A 104 -23.54 4.68 8.57
C GLN A 104 -23.63 3.27 7.98
N PRO A 105 -24.14 2.28 8.74
CA PRO A 105 -24.20 0.88 8.29
C PRO A 105 -25.09 0.68 7.05
N ALA A 106 -25.98 1.62 6.73
CA ALA A 106 -26.79 1.59 5.52
C ALA A 106 -25.95 1.63 4.23
N LEU A 107 -24.78 2.29 4.24
CA LEU A 107 -23.85 2.29 3.09
C LEU A 107 -23.17 0.94 2.86
N VAL A 108 -23.21 0.02 3.84
CA VAL A 108 -22.63 -1.32 3.70
C VAL A 108 -23.44 -2.19 2.74
N LEU A 109 -24.71 -1.83 2.44
CA LEU A 109 -25.48 -2.55 1.41
C LEU A 109 -24.83 -2.48 0.02
N GLU A 110 -24.05 -1.43 -0.27
CA GLU A 110 -23.27 -1.30 -1.52
C GLU A 110 -21.86 -1.90 -1.39
N TRP A 111 -21.71 -3.02 -0.68
CA TRP A 111 -20.43 -3.67 -0.44
C TRP A 111 -19.64 -3.96 -1.72
N GLN A 112 -20.32 -4.15 -2.85
CA GLN A 112 -19.71 -4.42 -4.16
C GLN A 112 -18.89 -3.24 -4.68
N ALA A 113 -19.29 -2.01 -4.37
CA ALA A 113 -18.52 -0.81 -4.72
C ALA A 113 -17.44 -0.50 -3.68
N LEU A 114 -17.68 -0.89 -2.42
CA LEU A 114 -16.77 -0.64 -1.32
C LEU A 114 -15.54 -1.57 -1.33
N LEU A 115 -15.77 -2.86 -1.60
CA LEU A 115 -14.76 -3.90 -1.52
C LEU A 115 -13.55 -3.63 -2.44
N PRO A 116 -13.72 -3.26 -3.72
CA PRO A 116 -12.60 -2.94 -4.60
C PRO A 116 -11.77 -1.76 -4.05
N GLY A 117 -12.43 -0.69 -3.59
CA GLY A 117 -11.74 0.45 -3.00
C GLY A 117 -10.95 0.07 -1.76
N ALA A 118 -11.54 -0.77 -0.89
CA ALA A 118 -10.89 -1.19 0.35
C ALA A 118 -9.65 -2.07 0.07
N LEU A 119 -9.77 -2.96 -0.92
CA LEU A 119 -8.65 -3.77 -1.39
C LEU A 119 -7.53 -2.89 -1.99
N MET A 120 -7.88 -1.88 -2.78
CA MET A 120 -6.91 -0.93 -3.34
C MET A 120 -6.26 -0.05 -2.27
N ALA A 121 -6.93 0.21 -1.15
CA ALA A 121 -6.33 0.95 -0.03
C ALA A 121 -5.38 0.07 0.81
N LEU A 122 -5.69 -1.21 0.99
CA LEU A 122 -4.99 -2.08 1.95
C LEU A 122 -3.92 -2.98 1.33
N LEU A 123 -4.08 -3.43 0.09
CA LEU A 123 -3.16 -4.40 -0.55
C LEU A 123 -1.86 -3.83 -1.11
N PRO A 124 -1.83 -2.62 -1.72
CA PRO A 124 -0.63 -2.16 -2.42
C PRO A 124 0.59 -1.99 -1.52
N LEU A 125 0.42 -1.40 -0.33
CA LEU A 125 1.53 -1.19 0.60
C LEU A 125 2.14 -2.51 1.13
N PRO A 126 1.37 -3.50 1.64
CA PRO A 126 1.94 -4.76 2.08
C PRO A 126 2.57 -5.52 0.92
N LEU A 127 1.94 -5.55 -0.25
CA LEU A 127 2.51 -6.21 -1.45
C LEU A 127 3.87 -5.60 -1.82
N THR A 128 3.92 -4.27 -1.90
CA THR A 128 5.15 -3.53 -2.23
C THR A 128 6.22 -3.73 -1.16
N SER A 129 5.84 -3.76 0.12
CA SER A 129 6.77 -4.01 1.22
C SER A 129 7.35 -5.43 1.21
N LEU A 130 6.58 -6.44 0.78
CA LEU A 130 7.07 -7.81 0.64
C LEU A 130 8.10 -7.91 -0.49
N ILE A 131 7.84 -7.25 -1.62
CA ILE A 131 8.77 -7.16 -2.75
C ILE A 131 10.04 -6.42 -2.31
N MET A 132 9.88 -5.23 -1.72
CA MET A 132 11.01 -4.40 -1.26
C MET A 132 11.83 -5.08 -0.17
N ARG A 133 11.22 -5.89 0.70
CA ARG A 133 11.97 -6.67 1.69
C ARG A 133 12.95 -7.64 1.02
N ARG A 134 12.60 -8.24 -0.11
CA ARG A 134 13.52 -9.13 -0.86
C ARG A 134 14.67 -8.36 -1.49
N VAL A 135 14.39 -7.16 -2.00
CA VAL A 135 15.39 -6.28 -2.63
C VAL A 135 16.35 -5.70 -1.58
N VAL A 136 15.82 -5.22 -0.45
CA VAL A 136 16.60 -4.60 0.63
C VAL A 136 17.36 -5.65 1.45
N ALA A 137 16.84 -6.87 1.60
CA ALA A 137 17.52 -7.98 2.27
C ALA A 137 18.49 -8.75 1.35
N GLY A 138 19.15 -8.06 0.40
CA GLY A 138 20.15 -8.63 -0.51
C GLY A 138 21.25 -9.49 0.16
N PRO A 139 22.15 -10.13 -0.60
CA PRO A 139 22.89 -11.38 -0.28
C PRO A 139 23.73 -11.41 1.02
N ALA A 140 23.80 -10.32 1.78
CA ALA A 140 24.45 -10.20 3.09
C ALA A 140 23.84 -11.09 4.20
N ASN A 141 22.77 -11.84 3.92
CA ASN A 141 22.19 -12.81 4.85
C ASN A 141 22.39 -14.28 4.40
N ARG A 142 23.31 -14.53 3.45
CA ARG A 142 23.84 -15.88 3.27
C ARG A 142 24.65 -16.20 4.52
N PRO A 143 24.29 -17.23 5.31
CA PRO A 143 25.22 -17.73 6.32
C PRO A 143 26.52 -18.04 5.59
N ILE A 144 27.63 -17.53 6.10
CA ILE A 144 28.96 -17.94 5.68
C ILE A 144 28.95 -19.46 5.86
N GLN A 145 28.81 -20.21 4.76
CA GLN A 145 28.97 -21.65 4.81
C GLN A 145 30.40 -21.86 5.30
N PRO A 146 30.62 -22.62 6.39
CA PRO A 146 31.97 -23.04 6.75
C PRO A 146 32.40 -24.03 5.67
N GLU A 147 32.91 -23.53 4.55
CA GLU A 147 33.84 -24.31 3.74
C GLU A 147 35.10 -24.49 4.57
N LEU A 148 35.54 -25.75 4.63
CA LEU A 148 36.86 -26.23 5.07
C LEU A 148 37.04 -26.45 6.58
N ALA A 149 36.65 -27.66 7.00
CA ALA A 149 37.46 -28.47 7.91
C ALA A 149 37.56 -29.88 7.33
N GLY A 150 38.42 -30.03 6.31
CA GLY A 150 38.94 -31.30 5.82
C GLY A 150 40.42 -31.37 6.12
#